data_AF-A0A346S110-F1
#
_entry.id   AF-A0A346S110-F1
#
_cell.length_a   1.000
_cell.length_b   1.000
_cell.length_c   1.000
_cell.angle_alpha   90.00
_cell.angle_beta   90.00
_cell.angle_gamma   90.00
#
_symmetry.space_group_name_H-M   'P 1'
#
loop_
_entity.id
_entity.type
_entity.pdbx_description
1 polymer ?
#
loop_
_entity_poly.entity_id
_entity_poly.type
_entity_poly.pdbx_seq_one_letter_code
_entity_poly.pdbx_strand_id
1 'polypeptide(L)'
;MLASVAQTGLECSMKLSQRRNRATSAPVFENLQGVWRSQGYGKVLRIESDRYTLFEETAISCRKLYAGSLEELSHYYEDLEVSPGGQAFSAHRVSGVARIGFRRLKALPTSASETLKHDPKDPEYNFEIFWRTFAEQYALFELKGVAWDEVYRTYRPQIHAGSSRETLFATMAAMLRPLKDGHIRLHTPSGHYSAGAHPALYQRLTRELEDARDDRELTSYLGDLKEWLHDVIHEEYLANGVSHGGNRLVEWGRLNEAIGYLNIRAMAGQSGKTGQPAADLNAVDGIMQKVLTDIGELPNLVVDLRGNGGGYDGVALRFAAYLMDRKRLAFTKAARHGNGFTGVNGHLF
;
A
#
# COMPACT_ATOMS: atom_id res chain seq x y z
N MET A 1 -7.20 -47.64 -55.07
CA MET A 1 -7.72 -46.31 -55.44
C MET A 1 -7.32 -45.39 -54.28
N LEU A 2 -6.48 -44.35 -54.41
CA LEU A 2 -6.39 -43.20 -55.34
C LEU A 2 -7.48 -42.13 -55.12
N ALA A 3 -7.07 -40.85 -55.15
CA ALA A 3 -7.78 -39.59 -54.82
C ALA A 3 -8.05 -39.38 -53.30
N SER A 4 -7.71 -38.27 -52.59
CA SER A 4 -7.32 -36.86 -52.91
C SER A 4 -8.49 -36.00 -53.44
N VAL A 5 -8.81 -34.74 -53.07
CA VAL A 5 -8.20 -33.49 -52.49
C VAL A 5 -9.33 -32.72 -51.74
N ALA A 6 -9.28 -31.75 -50.78
CA ALA A 6 -8.34 -30.86 -50.03
C ALA A 6 -8.95 -30.62 -48.59
N GLN A 7 -8.40 -29.92 -47.57
CA GLN A 7 -7.23 -29.04 -47.36
C GLN A 7 -7.44 -27.48 -47.31
N THR A 8 -8.16 -26.95 -46.30
CA THR A 8 -8.03 -25.57 -45.72
C THR A 8 -8.35 -25.63 -44.22
N GLY A 9 -7.48 -25.17 -43.30
CA GLY A 9 -7.51 -23.81 -42.71
C GLY A 9 -8.39 -23.77 -41.44
N LEU A 10 -7.97 -23.32 -40.26
CA LEU A 10 -6.84 -22.46 -39.89
C LEU A 10 -6.17 -22.94 -38.57
N GLU A 11 -4.87 -22.76 -38.41
CA GLU A 11 -4.21 -22.94 -37.11
C GLU A 11 -4.47 -21.72 -36.21
N CYS A 12 -4.87 -21.96 -34.95
CA CYS A 12 -4.77 -20.94 -33.90
C CYS A 12 -3.93 -21.48 -32.73
N SER A 13 -2.61 -21.36 -32.88
CA SER A 13 -1.67 -21.69 -31.80
C SER A 13 -1.80 -20.67 -30.67
N MET A 14 -2.66 -20.96 -29.68
CA MET A 14 -2.62 -20.29 -28.38
C MET A 14 -1.30 -20.62 -27.69
N LYS A 15 -0.28 -19.82 -28.01
CA LYS A 15 1.01 -19.81 -27.31
C LYS A 15 0.74 -19.51 -25.83
N LEU A 16 0.80 -20.56 -25.01
CA LEU A 16 0.97 -20.46 -23.57
C LEU A 16 2.01 -19.36 -23.29
N SER A 17 1.56 -18.27 -22.66
CA SER A 17 2.41 -17.10 -22.44
C SER A 17 3.65 -17.53 -21.68
N GLN A 18 4.81 -17.07 -22.15
CA GLN A 18 6.10 -17.60 -21.70
C GLN A 18 6.21 -17.53 -20.17
N ARG A 19 6.17 -18.70 -19.52
CA ARG A 19 6.70 -18.84 -18.15
C ARG A 19 8.11 -18.28 -18.21
N ARG A 20 8.35 -17.17 -17.49
CA ARG A 20 9.69 -16.60 -17.36
C ARG A 20 10.56 -17.66 -16.68
N ASN A 21 11.43 -18.32 -17.44
CA ASN A 21 12.58 -19.02 -16.89
C ASN A 21 13.50 -17.97 -16.23
N ARG A 22 13.21 -17.59 -14.99
CA ARG A 22 14.18 -16.93 -14.08
C ARG A 22 15.24 -17.97 -13.67
N ALA A 23 15.97 -18.46 -14.66
CA ALA A 23 17.15 -19.31 -14.53
C ALA A 23 18.42 -18.45 -14.47
N THR A 24 18.37 -17.39 -13.67
CA THR A 24 19.50 -16.61 -13.20
C THR A 24 19.32 -16.48 -11.69
N SER A 25 20.33 -16.88 -10.92
CA SER A 25 20.30 -16.78 -9.47
C SER A 25 20.12 -15.32 -9.07
N ALA A 26 18.94 -14.97 -8.52
CA ALA A 26 18.68 -13.63 -8.03
C ALA A 26 19.77 -13.27 -6.99
N PRO A 27 20.35 -12.05 -7.02
CA PRO A 27 21.36 -11.66 -6.06
C PRO A 27 20.80 -11.76 -4.64
N VAL A 28 21.25 -12.75 -3.87
CA VAL A 28 20.87 -12.86 -2.45
C VAL A 28 21.39 -11.62 -1.73
N PHE A 29 20.59 -11.04 -0.82
CA PHE A 29 20.96 -9.83 -0.08
C PHE A 29 22.30 -9.94 0.66
N GLU A 30 22.76 -11.15 0.97
CA GLU A 30 24.10 -11.45 1.50
C GLU A 30 25.24 -10.83 0.66
N ASN A 31 25.09 -10.78 -0.67
CA ASN A 31 26.04 -10.15 -1.59
C ASN A 31 25.96 -8.60 -1.58
N LEU A 32 24.99 -8.03 -0.87
CA LEU A 32 24.75 -6.59 -0.72
C LEU A 32 25.12 -6.08 0.68
N GLN A 33 25.97 -6.80 1.42
CA GLN A 33 26.55 -6.32 2.68
C GLN A 33 27.08 -4.88 2.59
N GLY A 34 26.79 -4.10 3.63
CA GLY A 34 27.13 -2.66 3.71
C GLY A 34 25.95 -1.80 4.17
N VAL A 35 26.04 -0.49 3.91
CA VAL A 35 25.01 0.50 4.26
C VAL A 35 24.51 1.18 2.99
N TRP A 36 23.21 1.37 2.89
CA TRP A 36 22.53 1.87 1.69
C TRP A 36 21.46 2.90 2.04
N ARG A 37 21.45 4.05 1.37
CA ARG A 37 20.40 5.07 1.49
C ARG A 37 19.43 4.96 0.32
N SER A 38 18.12 4.98 0.58
CA SER A 38 17.10 4.96 -0.47
C SER A 38 17.01 6.30 -1.22
N GLN A 39 16.64 6.25 -2.49
CA GLN A 39 16.23 7.41 -3.27
C GLN A 39 14.77 7.71 -2.97
N GLY A 40 14.54 8.78 -2.21
CA GLY A 40 13.24 9.06 -1.57
C GLY A 40 12.96 8.13 -0.39
N TYR A 41 11.75 8.22 0.18
CA TYR A 41 11.26 7.41 1.32
C TYR A 41 12.00 7.54 2.66
N GLY A 42 13.11 8.30 2.73
CA GLY A 42 13.84 8.58 3.98
C GLY A 42 14.35 7.35 4.70
N LYS A 43 14.87 6.33 3.99
CA LYS A 43 15.35 5.08 4.61
C LYS A 43 16.85 4.89 4.46
N VAL A 44 17.46 4.31 5.49
CA VAL A 44 18.79 3.70 5.42
C VAL A 44 18.66 2.21 5.77
N LEU A 45 19.25 1.35 4.95
CA LEU A 45 19.28 -0.10 5.13
C LEU A 45 20.74 -0.52 5.39
N ARG A 46 21.01 -1.09 6.56
CA ARG A 46 22.24 -1.85 6.83
C ARG A 46 21.99 -3.31 6.51
N ILE A 47 22.90 -3.93 5.78
CA ILE A 47 22.92 -5.36 5.46
C ILE A 47 24.22 -5.95 6.02
N GLU A 48 24.08 -7.01 6.79
CA GLU A 48 25.17 -7.84 7.34
C GLU A 48 25.09 -9.24 6.69
N SER A 49 25.91 -10.20 7.15
CA SER A 49 25.98 -11.55 6.59
C SER A 49 24.67 -12.35 6.70
N ASP A 50 23.97 -12.21 7.82
CA ASP A 50 22.82 -13.03 8.25
C ASP A 50 21.52 -12.21 8.39
N ARG A 51 21.66 -10.89 8.52
CA ARG A 51 20.60 -9.98 8.97
C ARG A 51 20.66 -8.62 8.30
N TYR A 52 19.60 -7.85 8.47
CA TYR A 52 19.54 -6.43 8.12
C TYR A 52 19.04 -5.57 9.28
N THR A 53 19.20 -4.26 9.15
CA THR A 53 18.51 -3.26 10.00
C THR A 53 18.05 -2.10 9.13
N LEU A 54 16.76 -1.78 9.18
CA LEU A 54 16.20 -0.59 8.54
C LEU A 54 16.13 0.56 9.55
N PHE A 55 16.52 1.73 9.09
CA PHE A 55 16.45 3.01 9.78
C PHE A 55 15.56 3.98 8.98
N GLU A 56 14.96 4.92 9.69
CA GLU A 56 14.32 6.12 9.13
C GLU A 56 15.23 7.32 9.36
N GLU A 57 15.50 8.08 8.30
CA GLU A 57 16.47 9.16 8.26
C GLU A 57 15.79 10.49 7.92
N THR A 58 16.14 11.51 8.69
CA THR A 58 15.88 12.93 8.40
C THR A 58 17.17 13.73 8.46
N ALA A 59 17.15 15.02 8.14
CA ALA A 59 18.32 15.89 8.24
C ALA A 59 18.93 15.98 9.66
N ILE A 60 18.22 15.55 10.71
CA ILE A 60 18.64 15.65 12.13
C ILE A 60 18.63 14.31 12.89
N SER A 61 18.25 13.19 12.25
CA SER A 61 18.11 11.91 12.94
C SER A 61 18.24 10.70 12.01
N CYS A 62 18.65 9.56 12.56
CA CYS A 62 18.59 8.28 11.84
C CYS A 62 18.16 7.16 12.81
N ARG A 63 16.84 7.05 13.05
CA ARG A 63 16.23 6.14 14.03
C ARG A 63 16.16 4.71 13.48
N LYS A 64 16.61 3.70 14.24
CA LYS A 64 16.31 2.30 13.92
C LYS A 64 14.79 2.08 13.98
N LEU A 65 14.24 1.44 12.95
CA LEU A 65 12.85 0.99 12.92
C LEU A 65 12.74 -0.51 13.28
N TYR A 66 13.36 -1.36 12.46
CA TYR A 66 13.32 -2.82 12.64
C TYR A 66 14.61 -3.47 12.16
N ALA A 67 14.83 -4.71 12.59
CA ALA A 67 15.92 -5.57 12.16
C ALA A 67 15.38 -7.00 12.05
N GLY A 68 15.97 -7.80 11.17
CA GLY A 68 15.46 -9.13 10.83
C GLY A 68 16.43 -9.93 9.97
N SER A 69 16.05 -11.12 9.54
CA SER A 69 16.86 -11.99 8.69
C SER A 69 16.87 -11.55 7.23
N LEU A 70 17.84 -12.00 6.43
CA LEU A 70 17.85 -11.72 4.98
C LEU A 70 16.70 -12.41 4.21
N GLU A 71 16.14 -13.49 4.78
CA GLU A 71 14.89 -14.10 4.33
C GLU A 71 13.70 -13.15 4.54
N GLU A 72 13.56 -12.56 5.73
CA GLU A 72 12.54 -11.55 6.02
C GLU A 72 12.67 -10.30 5.14
N LEU A 73 13.90 -9.87 4.81
CA LEU A 73 14.13 -8.77 3.87
C LEU A 73 13.56 -9.07 2.48
N SER A 74 13.63 -10.34 2.06
CA SER A 74 13.12 -10.84 0.78
C SER A 74 11.58 -10.88 0.72
N HIS A 75 10.89 -10.89 1.87
CA HIS A 75 9.43 -10.69 1.91
C HIS A 75 8.99 -9.25 1.64
N TYR A 76 9.90 -8.27 1.75
CA TYR A 76 9.63 -6.86 1.48
C TYR A 76 10.14 -6.39 0.11
N TYR A 77 11.19 -7.01 -0.41
CA TYR A 77 11.90 -6.59 -1.61
C TYR A 77 12.28 -7.76 -2.52
N GLU A 78 11.95 -7.64 -3.81
CA GLU A 78 12.29 -8.60 -4.86
C GLU A 78 12.91 -7.93 -6.09
N ASP A 79 13.21 -8.72 -7.13
CA ASP A 79 13.66 -8.26 -8.46
C ASP A 79 14.88 -7.32 -8.39
N LEU A 80 15.91 -7.77 -7.68
CA LEU A 80 17.15 -7.04 -7.43
C LEU A 80 17.98 -6.85 -8.70
N GLU A 81 18.25 -5.59 -9.04
CA GLU A 81 19.26 -5.21 -10.05
C GLU A 81 20.38 -4.45 -9.34
N VAL A 82 21.63 -4.84 -9.59
CA VAL A 82 22.82 -4.21 -9.00
C VAL A 82 23.56 -3.44 -10.09
N SER A 83 23.94 -2.18 -9.82
CA SER A 83 24.71 -1.37 -10.77
C SER A 83 26.10 -1.97 -11.02
N PRO A 84 26.70 -1.80 -12.21
CA PRO A 84 28.13 -2.04 -12.41
C PRO A 84 28.98 -1.40 -11.31
N GLY A 85 29.93 -2.16 -10.75
CA GLY A 85 30.76 -1.72 -9.62
C GLY A 85 30.08 -1.73 -8.24
N GLY A 86 28.82 -2.18 -8.12
CA GLY A 86 28.16 -2.48 -6.84
C GLY A 86 27.93 -1.29 -5.90
N GLN A 87 27.89 -0.06 -6.43
CA GLN A 87 27.69 1.19 -5.66
C GLN A 87 26.22 1.63 -5.55
N ALA A 88 25.33 1.05 -6.34
CA ALA A 88 23.89 1.15 -6.22
C ALA A 88 23.21 -0.20 -6.47
N PHE A 89 22.01 -0.38 -5.95
CA PHE A 89 21.07 -1.41 -6.40
C PHE A 89 19.67 -0.84 -6.48
N SER A 90 18.73 -1.57 -7.08
CA SER A 90 17.31 -1.27 -6.98
C SER A 90 16.49 -2.55 -6.83
N ALA A 91 15.31 -2.44 -6.22
CA ALA A 91 14.43 -3.56 -5.89
C ALA A 91 12.95 -3.16 -6.01
N HIS A 92 12.09 -4.10 -6.39
CA HIS A 92 10.63 -3.92 -6.31
C HIS A 92 10.14 -4.18 -4.89
N ARG A 93 9.25 -3.32 -4.40
CA ARG A 93 8.48 -3.56 -3.17
C ARG A 93 7.42 -4.63 -3.41
N VAL A 94 7.57 -5.81 -2.81
CA VAL A 94 6.59 -6.93 -2.90
C VAL A 94 5.18 -6.49 -2.49
N SER A 95 5.09 -5.54 -1.55
CA SER A 95 3.82 -4.96 -1.06
C SER A 95 3.16 -3.93 -2.00
N GLY A 96 3.61 -3.80 -3.26
CA GLY A 96 3.12 -2.78 -4.19
C GLY A 96 3.83 -2.84 -5.54
N VAL A 97 4.05 -1.68 -6.18
CA VAL A 97 4.77 -1.59 -7.48
C VAL A 97 6.00 -0.69 -7.50
N ALA A 98 6.34 -0.03 -6.38
CA ALA A 98 7.47 0.89 -6.35
C ALA A 98 8.81 0.15 -6.51
N ARG A 99 9.57 0.49 -7.57
CA ARG A 99 11.01 0.21 -7.66
C ARG A 99 11.76 1.26 -6.85
N ILE A 100 12.42 0.84 -5.77
CA ILE A 100 13.19 1.73 -4.91
C ILE A 100 14.67 1.57 -5.25
N GLY A 101 15.32 2.67 -5.63
CA GLY A 101 16.77 2.76 -5.81
C GLY A 101 17.48 2.98 -4.48
N PHE A 102 18.66 2.37 -4.32
CA PHE A 102 19.49 2.42 -3.13
C PHE A 102 20.94 2.73 -3.50
N ARG A 103 21.56 3.71 -2.84
CA ARG A 103 22.97 4.08 -3.05
C ARG A 103 23.82 3.72 -1.83
N ARG A 104 24.98 3.10 -2.06
CA ARG A 104 25.93 2.72 -1.02
C ARG A 104 26.47 3.94 -0.27
N LEU A 105 26.58 3.83 1.05
CA LEU A 105 27.28 4.75 1.94
C LEU A 105 28.58 4.08 2.44
N LYS A 106 29.59 4.90 2.81
CA LYS A 106 30.85 4.39 3.40
C LYS A 106 30.67 3.79 4.79
N ALA A 107 29.67 4.26 5.54
CA ALA A 107 29.32 3.85 6.89
C ALA A 107 27.85 4.21 7.16
N LEU A 108 27.35 3.93 8.37
CA LEU A 108 26.10 4.52 8.86
C LEU A 108 26.23 6.06 8.95
N PRO A 109 25.12 6.82 8.77
CA PRO A 109 25.10 8.26 9.04
C PRO A 109 25.55 8.58 10.47
N THR A 110 26.26 9.69 10.68
CA THR A 110 26.64 10.15 12.03
C THR A 110 25.40 10.39 12.89
N SER A 111 24.32 10.87 12.28
CA SER A 111 22.99 11.05 12.87
C SER A 111 22.44 9.79 13.53
N ALA A 112 22.83 8.58 13.08
CA ALA A 112 22.42 7.34 13.75
C ALA A 112 23.04 7.20 15.15
N SER A 113 24.27 7.69 15.33
CA SER A 113 24.97 7.72 16.62
C SER A 113 24.59 8.95 17.46
N GLU A 114 24.18 10.04 16.83
CA GLU A 114 23.74 11.27 17.51
C GLU A 114 22.33 11.10 18.06
N THR A 115 21.39 10.54 17.30
CA THR A 115 20.04 10.16 17.76
C THR A 115 20.05 9.28 19.01
N LEU A 116 21.06 8.42 19.20
CA LEU A 116 21.21 7.57 20.39
C LEU A 116 21.72 8.32 21.64
N LYS A 117 22.12 9.60 21.53
CA LYS A 117 22.56 10.45 22.65
C LYS A 117 21.44 11.32 23.23
N HIS A 118 20.35 11.52 22.48
CA HIS A 118 19.17 12.25 22.96
C HIS A 118 18.32 11.35 23.87
N ASP A 119 17.64 11.94 24.87
CA ASP A 119 16.60 11.21 25.61
C ASP A 119 15.43 10.90 24.66
N PRO A 120 15.02 9.63 24.46
CA PRO A 120 13.84 9.29 23.66
C PRO A 120 12.54 9.92 24.18
N LYS A 121 12.51 10.46 25.41
CA LYS A 121 11.38 11.20 26.00
C LYS A 121 11.44 12.72 25.79
N ASP A 122 12.53 13.27 25.27
CA ASP A 122 12.69 14.71 25.00
C ASP A 122 11.55 15.21 24.10
N PRO A 123 10.68 16.13 24.58
CA PRO A 123 9.54 16.60 23.81
C PRO A 123 9.96 17.53 22.67
N GLU A 124 11.05 18.28 22.82
CA GLU A 124 11.57 19.17 21.78
C GLU A 124 12.21 18.34 20.66
N TYR A 125 13.09 17.37 20.98
CA TYR A 125 13.71 16.52 19.96
C TYR A 125 12.68 15.66 19.21
N ASN A 126 11.66 15.14 19.90
CA ASN A 126 10.57 14.42 19.21
C ASN A 126 9.70 15.36 18.35
N PHE A 127 9.48 16.63 18.75
CA PHE A 127 8.81 17.63 17.90
C PHE A 127 9.63 17.93 16.63
N GLU A 128 10.93 18.18 16.76
CA GLU A 128 11.82 18.45 15.64
C GLU A 128 11.83 17.29 14.63
N ILE A 129 11.98 16.03 15.11
CA ILE A 129 11.96 14.85 14.24
C ILE A 129 10.60 14.69 13.54
N PHE A 130 9.50 14.89 14.26
CA PHE A 130 8.16 14.83 13.69
C PHE A 130 7.98 15.86 12.58
N TRP A 131 8.30 17.13 12.86
CA TRP A 131 8.17 18.18 11.85
C TRP A 131 9.07 17.93 10.64
N ARG A 132 10.34 17.54 10.85
CA ARG A 132 11.29 17.19 9.78
C ARG A 132 10.82 16.02 8.92
N THR A 133 10.28 14.97 9.53
CA THR A 133 9.73 13.80 8.81
C THR A 133 8.67 14.24 7.79
N PHE A 134 7.74 15.09 8.20
CA PHE A 134 6.75 15.68 7.28
C PHE A 134 7.41 16.66 6.28
N ALA A 135 8.28 17.57 6.76
CA ALA A 135 8.95 18.58 5.94
C ALA A 135 9.82 17.98 4.82
N GLU A 136 10.34 16.77 4.99
CA GLU A 136 11.22 16.09 4.03
C GLU A 136 10.50 15.00 3.20
N GLN A 137 9.55 14.26 3.79
CA GLN A 137 8.95 13.07 3.16
C GLN A 137 7.50 13.24 2.69
N TYR A 138 6.71 14.16 3.26
CA TYR A 138 5.33 14.35 2.83
C TYR A 138 5.27 15.05 1.48
N ALA A 139 4.45 14.51 0.57
CA ALA A 139 4.50 14.83 -0.86
C ALA A 139 3.43 15.82 -1.34
N LEU A 140 2.43 16.14 -0.51
CA LEU A 140 1.18 16.76 -0.97
C LEU A 140 0.92 18.18 -0.42
N PHE A 141 1.89 18.84 0.23
CA PHE A 141 1.67 20.16 0.87
C PHE A 141 1.06 21.20 -0.07
N GLU A 142 1.55 21.29 -1.31
CA GLU A 142 1.04 22.18 -2.36
C GLU A 142 -0.42 21.83 -2.71
N LEU A 143 -0.72 20.56 -2.97
CA LEU A 143 -2.08 20.06 -3.24
C LEU A 143 -3.05 20.28 -2.06
N LYS A 144 -2.54 20.34 -0.83
CA LYS A 144 -3.34 20.65 0.37
C LYS A 144 -3.43 22.16 0.68
N GLY A 145 -2.63 23.00 0.03
CA GLY A 145 -2.52 24.43 0.33
C GLY A 145 -1.92 24.73 1.72
N VAL A 146 -1.02 23.88 2.22
CA VAL A 146 -0.48 23.99 3.60
C VAL A 146 1.01 24.37 3.60
N ALA A 147 1.31 25.59 4.04
CA ALA A 147 2.67 26.06 4.27
C ALA A 147 3.26 25.44 5.55
N TRP A 148 4.01 24.34 5.41
CA TRP A 148 4.51 23.57 6.57
C TRP A 148 5.51 24.34 7.45
N ASP A 149 6.22 25.33 6.90
CA ASP A 149 7.10 26.24 7.63
C ASP A 149 6.31 27.28 8.47
N GLU A 150 5.03 27.52 8.15
CA GLU A 150 4.13 28.36 8.96
C GLU A 150 3.55 27.57 10.11
N VAL A 151 3.16 26.32 9.85
CA VAL A 151 2.78 25.36 10.89
C VAL A 151 3.92 25.20 11.91
N TYR A 152 5.18 25.14 11.47
CA TYR A 152 6.33 25.17 12.38
C TYR A 152 6.37 26.44 13.24
N ARG A 153 6.35 27.62 12.61
CA ARG A 153 6.43 28.92 13.30
C ARG A 153 5.30 29.11 14.32
N THR A 154 4.10 28.59 14.04
CA THR A 154 2.96 28.63 14.96
C THR A 154 3.11 27.70 16.16
N TYR A 155 3.58 26.45 15.95
CA TYR A 155 3.54 25.41 16.98
C TYR A 155 4.84 25.17 17.73
N ARG A 156 6.01 25.44 17.14
CA ARG A 156 7.32 25.24 17.81
C ARG A 156 7.48 25.99 19.14
N PRO A 157 7.02 27.25 19.30
CA PRO A 157 7.13 27.98 20.57
C PRO A 157 6.27 27.41 21.70
N GLN A 158 5.36 26.48 21.40
CA GLN A 158 4.45 25.86 22.38
C GLN A 158 5.07 24.61 23.04
N ILE A 159 6.22 24.13 22.54
CA ILE A 159 6.92 22.95 23.04
C ILE A 159 8.26 23.36 23.65
N HIS A 160 8.53 22.86 24.85
CA HIS A 160 9.73 23.09 25.65
C HIS A 160 10.06 21.81 26.44
N ALA A 161 11.26 21.68 26.99
CA ALA A 161 11.72 20.49 27.73
C ALA A 161 10.82 20.03 28.91
N GLY A 162 9.87 20.85 29.36
CA GLY A 162 8.88 20.52 30.39
C GLY A 162 7.47 20.17 29.86
N SER A 163 7.24 20.17 28.54
CA SER A 163 5.95 19.86 27.94
C SER A 163 5.57 18.38 28.17
N SER A 164 4.31 18.12 28.50
CA SER A 164 3.83 16.76 28.71
C SER A 164 3.68 15.99 27.38
N ARG A 165 3.56 14.66 27.45
CA ARG A 165 3.32 13.81 26.27
C ARG A 165 1.98 14.12 25.61
N GLU A 166 1.01 14.51 26.41
CA GLU A 166 -0.35 14.89 26.04
C GLU A 166 -0.34 16.26 25.33
N THR A 167 0.42 17.23 25.87
CA THR A 167 0.71 18.51 25.18
C THR A 167 1.37 18.28 23.83
N LEU A 168 2.43 17.47 23.79
CA LEU A 168 3.17 17.15 22.56
C LEU A 168 2.27 16.48 21.52
N PHE A 169 1.50 15.47 21.92
CA PHE A 169 0.55 14.77 21.06
C PHE A 169 -0.57 15.68 20.53
N ALA A 170 -1.17 16.52 21.39
CA ALA A 170 -2.22 17.45 20.99
C ALA A 170 -1.70 18.49 19.99
N THR A 171 -0.50 19.01 20.20
CA THR A 171 0.19 19.90 19.25
C THR A 171 0.49 19.22 17.92
N MET A 172 1.07 18.01 17.93
CA MET A 172 1.31 17.23 16.70
C MET A 172 0.01 16.95 15.94
N ALA A 173 -1.07 16.56 16.62
CA ALA A 173 -2.39 16.34 16.02
C ALA A 173 -2.97 17.65 15.43
N ALA A 174 -2.79 18.78 16.11
CA ALA A 174 -3.23 20.09 15.62
C ALA A 174 -2.45 20.52 14.35
N MET A 175 -1.15 20.24 14.28
CA MET A 175 -0.32 20.48 13.09
C MET A 175 -0.80 19.67 11.87
N LEU A 176 -1.28 18.44 12.06
CA LEU A 176 -1.72 17.57 10.96
C LEU A 176 -3.13 17.90 10.45
N ARG A 177 -3.99 18.48 11.30
CA ARG A 177 -5.40 18.77 10.99
C ARG A 177 -5.65 19.52 9.67
N PRO A 178 -4.82 20.50 9.24
CA PRO A 178 -5.00 21.18 7.95
C PRO A 178 -4.78 20.27 6.73
N LEU A 179 -4.01 19.19 6.86
CA LEU A 179 -3.62 18.32 5.74
C LEU A 179 -4.80 17.49 5.19
N LYS A 180 -5.85 17.27 5.98
CA LYS A 180 -7.12 16.64 5.53
C LYS A 180 -6.87 15.38 4.68
N ASP A 181 -6.13 14.41 5.22
CA ASP A 181 -5.63 13.23 4.53
C ASP A 181 -5.84 11.97 5.38
N GLY A 182 -6.65 11.03 4.88
CA GLY A 182 -7.00 9.80 5.58
C GLY A 182 -5.85 8.80 5.74
N HIS A 183 -4.73 8.99 5.04
CA HIS A 183 -3.55 8.12 5.19
C HIS A 183 -2.66 8.54 6.36
N ILE A 184 -2.79 9.79 6.83
CA ILE A 184 -2.03 10.33 7.95
C ILE A 184 -2.68 9.91 9.27
N ARG A 185 -1.93 9.15 10.06
CA ARG A 185 -2.32 8.74 11.42
C ARG A 185 -1.17 8.97 12.39
N LEU A 186 -1.50 9.48 13.57
CA LEU A 186 -0.62 9.59 14.72
C LEU A 186 -1.08 8.56 15.76
N HIS A 187 -0.12 7.82 16.34
CA HIS A 187 -0.38 6.80 17.35
C HIS A 187 0.65 6.93 18.46
N THR A 188 0.19 6.90 19.72
CA THR A 188 1.00 6.75 20.92
C THR A 188 0.32 5.74 21.85
N PRO A 189 0.99 5.25 22.91
CA PRO A 189 0.32 4.42 23.93
C PRO A 189 -0.81 5.12 24.69
N SER A 190 -0.96 6.45 24.55
CA SER A 190 -1.96 7.27 25.25
C SER A 190 -2.98 7.95 24.32
N GLY A 191 -2.89 7.76 22.99
CA GLY A 191 -3.81 8.42 22.06
C GLY A 191 -3.66 8.01 20.59
N HIS A 192 -4.74 8.19 19.85
CA HIS A 192 -4.78 8.05 18.40
C HIS A 192 -5.39 9.30 17.76
N TYR A 193 -4.84 9.73 16.63
CA TYR A 193 -5.42 10.76 15.79
C TYR A 193 -5.32 10.35 14.31
N SER A 194 -6.36 10.66 13.54
CA SER A 194 -6.39 10.55 12.08
C SER A 194 -6.61 11.94 11.49
N ALA A 195 -5.79 12.34 10.52
CA ALA A 195 -5.95 13.63 9.84
C ALA A 195 -6.97 13.59 8.70
N GLY A 196 -7.77 12.52 8.59
CA GLY A 196 -8.78 12.34 7.55
C GLY A 196 -9.79 13.49 7.50
N ALA A 197 -10.12 13.91 6.27
CA ALA A 197 -11.34 14.69 6.06
C ALA A 197 -12.56 13.80 6.30
N HIS A 198 -13.62 14.34 6.90
CA HIS A 198 -14.94 13.72 6.85
C HIS A 198 -15.51 13.90 5.43
N PRO A 199 -15.74 12.84 4.64
CA PRO A 199 -16.33 12.96 3.31
C PRO A 199 -17.77 13.47 3.37
N ALA A 200 -18.28 14.00 2.26
CA ALA A 200 -19.68 14.44 2.15
C ALA A 200 -20.69 13.31 2.49
N LEU A 201 -20.33 12.05 2.25
CA LEU A 201 -21.10 10.87 2.69
C LEU A 201 -21.27 10.82 4.22
N TYR A 202 -20.21 11.10 4.98
CA TYR A 202 -20.28 11.07 6.45
C TYR A 202 -21.18 12.21 6.94
N GLN A 203 -21.06 13.40 6.35
CA GLN A 203 -21.94 14.56 6.62
C GLN A 203 -23.40 14.35 6.16
N ARG A 204 -23.67 13.39 5.29
CA ARG A 204 -25.03 12.96 4.92
C ARG A 204 -25.56 11.99 5.98
N LEU A 205 -24.80 10.94 6.28
CA LEU A 205 -25.18 9.90 7.23
C LEU A 205 -25.34 10.43 8.68
N THR A 206 -24.52 11.39 9.12
CA THR A 206 -24.73 12.08 10.40
C THR A 206 -26.09 12.78 10.44
N ARG A 207 -26.48 13.48 9.37
CA ARG A 207 -27.80 14.13 9.31
C ARG A 207 -28.95 13.14 9.22
N GLU A 208 -28.75 12.01 8.55
CA GLU A 208 -29.75 10.93 8.52
C GLU A 208 -29.97 10.31 9.91
N LEU A 209 -28.92 10.20 10.74
CA LEU A 209 -29.04 9.81 12.15
C LEU A 209 -29.74 10.90 12.99
N GLU A 210 -29.34 12.17 12.82
CA GLU A 210 -29.96 13.33 13.50
C GLU A 210 -31.45 13.47 13.18
N ASP A 211 -31.83 13.37 11.90
CA ASP A 211 -33.21 13.44 11.41
C ASP A 211 -34.05 12.23 11.88
N ALA A 212 -33.45 11.03 11.93
CA ALA A 212 -34.08 9.82 12.45
C ALA A 212 -34.18 9.78 13.99
N ARG A 213 -33.45 10.66 14.70
CA ARG A 213 -33.23 10.62 16.16
C ARG A 213 -32.56 9.33 16.63
N ASP A 214 -31.65 8.83 15.83
CA ASP A 214 -30.87 7.62 16.06
C ASP A 214 -29.60 7.97 16.83
N ASP A 215 -29.39 7.34 17.99
CA ASP A 215 -28.27 7.63 18.91
C ASP A 215 -27.02 6.79 18.63
N ARG A 216 -27.00 5.99 17.56
CA ARG A 216 -25.82 5.23 17.15
C ARG A 216 -24.68 6.15 16.71
N GLU A 217 -23.49 5.86 17.22
CA GLU A 217 -22.23 6.34 16.66
C GLU A 217 -22.17 6.08 15.15
N LEU A 218 -21.77 7.09 14.36
CA LEU A 218 -21.71 7.02 12.90
C LEU A 218 -20.89 5.82 12.40
N THR A 219 -19.86 5.41 13.13
CA THR A 219 -19.03 4.24 12.79
C THR A 219 -19.80 2.93 12.93
N SER A 220 -20.69 2.81 13.93
CA SER A 220 -21.58 1.66 14.12
C SER A 220 -22.64 1.62 13.03
N TYR A 221 -23.30 2.75 12.75
CA TYR A 221 -24.27 2.86 11.66
C TYR A 221 -23.66 2.54 10.28
N LEU A 222 -22.41 2.94 10.04
CA LEU A 222 -21.61 2.56 8.86
C LEU A 222 -21.20 1.07 8.83
N GLY A 223 -21.28 0.36 9.95
CA GLY A 223 -21.17 -1.09 10.03
C GLY A 223 -22.50 -1.74 9.66
N ASP A 224 -23.57 -1.39 10.38
CA ASP A 224 -24.93 -1.92 10.20
C ASP A 224 -25.40 -1.76 8.74
N LEU A 225 -25.15 -0.59 8.13
CA LEU A 225 -25.47 -0.29 6.73
C LEU A 225 -24.68 -1.15 5.73
N LYS A 226 -23.49 -1.65 6.09
CA LYS A 226 -22.68 -2.53 5.22
C LYS A 226 -23.12 -3.98 5.30
N GLU A 227 -23.47 -4.48 6.48
CA GLU A 227 -23.98 -5.84 6.62
C GLU A 227 -25.39 -5.92 6.02
N TRP A 228 -26.29 -4.94 6.25
CA TRP A 228 -27.58 -4.88 5.54
C TRP A 228 -27.43 -4.83 4.01
N LEU A 229 -26.44 -4.08 3.51
CA LEU A 229 -26.13 -4.04 2.08
C LEU A 229 -25.57 -5.38 1.56
N HIS A 230 -24.88 -6.14 2.41
CA HIS A 230 -24.38 -7.48 2.10
C HIS A 230 -25.54 -8.47 1.98
N ASP A 231 -26.40 -8.51 3.02
CA ASP A 231 -27.60 -9.35 3.09
C ASP A 231 -28.52 -9.11 1.88
N VAL A 232 -28.89 -7.85 1.60
CA VAL A 232 -29.77 -7.50 0.46
C VAL A 232 -29.20 -7.99 -0.87
N ILE A 233 -27.88 -7.87 -1.10
CA ILE A 233 -27.28 -8.37 -2.34
C ILE A 233 -27.35 -9.90 -2.41
N HIS A 234 -27.13 -10.59 -1.30
CA HIS A 234 -27.12 -12.05 -1.23
C HIS A 234 -28.53 -12.66 -1.34
N GLU A 235 -29.54 -12.03 -0.74
CA GLU A 235 -30.91 -12.55 -0.68
C GLU A 235 -31.81 -12.04 -1.83
N GLU A 236 -31.71 -10.76 -2.23
CA GLU A 236 -32.61 -10.18 -3.25
C GLU A 236 -32.00 -10.15 -4.67
N TYR A 237 -30.67 -10.07 -4.80
CA TYR A 237 -30.01 -9.81 -6.11
C TYR A 237 -29.26 -11.01 -6.71
N LEU A 238 -28.79 -11.99 -5.93
CA LEU A 238 -28.01 -13.13 -6.44
C LEU A 238 -28.88 -14.34 -6.80
N ALA A 239 -29.28 -14.43 -8.07
CA ALA A 239 -30.25 -15.39 -8.61
C ALA A 239 -29.93 -16.88 -8.38
N ASN A 240 -28.67 -17.24 -8.13
CA ASN A 240 -28.22 -18.62 -7.90
C ASN A 240 -27.40 -18.76 -6.60
N GLY A 241 -27.56 -17.84 -5.64
CA GLY A 241 -26.75 -17.76 -4.43
C GLY A 241 -25.33 -17.23 -4.68
N VAL A 242 -24.50 -17.31 -3.63
CA VAL A 242 -23.14 -16.74 -3.61
C VAL A 242 -22.04 -17.81 -3.58
N SER A 243 -20.99 -17.59 -4.37
CA SER A 243 -19.72 -18.30 -4.27
C SER A 243 -18.65 -17.40 -3.63
N HIS A 244 -17.72 -17.98 -2.86
CA HIS A 244 -16.74 -17.21 -2.10
C HIS A 244 -15.30 -17.75 -2.19
N GLY A 245 -14.33 -16.86 -2.08
CA GLY A 245 -12.90 -17.15 -2.14
C GLY A 245 -12.09 -16.15 -1.32
N GLY A 246 -10.76 -16.27 -1.39
CA GLY A 246 -9.86 -15.26 -0.81
C GLY A 246 -10.04 -15.01 0.68
N ASN A 247 -10.13 -16.06 1.49
CA ASN A 247 -10.47 -15.96 2.92
C ASN A 247 -11.82 -15.22 3.18
N ARG A 248 -12.81 -15.40 2.30
CA ARG A 248 -14.11 -14.68 2.24
C ARG A 248 -13.98 -13.17 2.00
N LEU A 249 -12.89 -12.72 1.37
CA LEU A 249 -12.69 -11.34 0.93
C LEU A 249 -13.00 -11.14 -0.56
N VAL A 250 -13.43 -12.18 -1.27
CA VAL A 250 -13.98 -12.13 -2.63
C VAL A 250 -15.22 -12.99 -2.69
N GLU A 251 -16.29 -12.45 -3.26
CA GLU A 251 -17.60 -13.10 -3.40
C GLU A 251 -18.12 -12.85 -4.81
N TRP A 252 -18.75 -13.85 -5.43
CA TRP A 252 -19.26 -13.73 -6.80
C TRP A 252 -20.52 -14.57 -7.03
N GLY A 253 -21.25 -14.23 -8.09
CA GLY A 253 -22.47 -14.91 -8.51
C GLY A 253 -23.06 -14.26 -9.75
N ARG A 254 -24.35 -14.51 -10.01
CA ARG A 254 -25.08 -13.95 -11.16
C ARG A 254 -26.27 -13.12 -10.67
N LEU A 255 -26.44 -11.93 -11.24
CA LEU A 255 -27.65 -11.12 -11.03
C LEU A 255 -28.78 -11.59 -11.95
N ASN A 256 -28.42 -12.09 -13.14
CA ASN A 256 -29.29 -12.74 -14.12
C ASN A 256 -28.42 -13.39 -15.22
N GLU A 257 -29.05 -14.00 -16.23
CA GLU A 257 -28.37 -14.67 -17.36
C GLU A 257 -27.55 -13.77 -18.29
N ALA A 258 -27.46 -12.46 -18.02
CA ALA A 258 -26.63 -11.53 -18.79
C ALA A 258 -25.62 -10.72 -17.94
N ILE A 259 -25.67 -10.83 -16.60
CA ILE A 259 -24.86 -9.99 -15.70
C ILE A 259 -24.28 -10.81 -14.53
N GLY A 260 -22.95 -10.95 -14.51
CA GLY A 260 -22.20 -11.46 -13.37
C GLY A 260 -22.00 -10.39 -12.28
N TYR A 261 -21.72 -10.83 -11.06
CA TYR A 261 -21.38 -9.98 -9.92
C TYR A 261 -20.08 -10.46 -9.27
N LEU A 262 -19.22 -9.51 -8.89
CA LEU A 262 -17.94 -9.75 -8.21
C LEU A 262 -17.72 -8.67 -7.14
N ASN A 263 -17.86 -9.03 -5.87
CA ASN A 263 -17.46 -8.19 -4.74
C ASN A 263 -16.02 -8.49 -4.34
N ILE A 264 -15.21 -7.45 -4.12
CA ILE A 264 -13.86 -7.59 -3.55
C ILE A 264 -13.80 -6.72 -2.29
N ARG A 265 -13.77 -7.35 -1.12
CA ARG A 265 -13.85 -6.70 0.20
C ARG A 265 -12.52 -6.10 0.68
N ALA A 266 -11.38 -6.59 0.18
CA ALA A 266 -10.05 -6.05 0.50
C ALA A 266 -8.99 -6.43 -0.54
N MET A 267 -7.93 -5.61 -0.66
CA MET A 267 -6.75 -5.88 -1.50
C MET A 267 -5.56 -6.45 -0.68
N ALA A 268 -5.85 -7.12 0.44
CA ALA A 268 -4.91 -7.79 1.33
C ALA A 268 -5.65 -8.88 2.14
N GLY A 269 -4.93 -9.86 2.69
CA GLY A 269 -5.50 -10.96 3.49
C GLY A 269 -6.14 -12.09 2.66
N GLN A 270 -6.06 -12.01 1.33
CA GLN A 270 -6.61 -12.97 0.36
C GLN A 270 -6.11 -14.41 0.57
N SER A 271 -4.88 -14.56 1.09
CA SER A 271 -4.28 -15.86 1.43
C SER A 271 -4.64 -16.39 2.83
N GLY A 272 -5.37 -15.61 3.63
CA GLY A 272 -5.55 -15.84 5.07
C GLY A 272 -4.31 -15.55 5.93
N LYS A 273 -3.20 -15.10 5.33
CA LYS A 273 -1.93 -14.85 6.05
C LYS A 273 -1.66 -13.35 6.21
N THR A 274 -1.81 -12.86 7.43
CA THR A 274 -1.53 -11.45 7.78
C THR A 274 -0.12 -11.03 7.36
N GLY A 275 -0.02 -9.95 6.60
CA GLY A 275 1.26 -9.33 6.24
C GLY A 275 2.05 -10.02 5.13
N GLN A 276 1.47 -10.99 4.39
CA GLN A 276 2.15 -11.73 3.32
C GLN A 276 1.64 -11.35 1.91
N PRO A 277 2.00 -10.16 1.36
CA PRO A 277 1.50 -9.69 0.06
C PRO A 277 1.79 -10.65 -1.11
N ALA A 278 2.92 -11.38 -1.09
CA ALA A 278 3.21 -12.39 -2.10
C ALA A 278 2.27 -13.60 -2.03
N ALA A 279 1.85 -14.01 -0.82
CA ALA A 279 0.89 -15.08 -0.65
C ALA A 279 -0.51 -14.62 -1.10
N ASP A 280 -0.91 -13.39 -0.76
CA ASP A 280 -2.16 -12.78 -1.23
C ASP A 280 -2.21 -12.68 -2.75
N LEU A 281 -1.13 -12.22 -3.38
CA LEU A 281 -0.99 -12.12 -4.84
C LEU A 281 -1.18 -13.47 -5.53
N ASN A 282 -0.54 -14.52 -5.01
CA ASN A 282 -0.69 -15.89 -5.52
C ASN A 282 -2.10 -16.45 -5.30
N ALA A 283 -2.83 -15.99 -4.28
CA ALA A 283 -4.21 -16.41 -4.03
C ALA A 283 -5.18 -15.83 -5.07
N VAL A 284 -4.96 -14.60 -5.57
CA VAL A 284 -5.81 -13.96 -6.60
C VAL A 284 -5.99 -14.85 -7.83
N ASP A 285 -4.92 -15.48 -8.32
CA ASP A 285 -4.96 -16.31 -9.52
C ASP A 285 -5.96 -17.47 -9.40
N GLY A 286 -5.91 -18.20 -8.29
CA GLY A 286 -6.82 -19.33 -8.01
C GLY A 286 -8.23 -18.91 -7.61
N ILE A 287 -8.46 -17.64 -7.29
CA ILE A 287 -9.79 -17.06 -7.08
C ILE A 287 -10.38 -16.66 -8.43
N MET A 288 -9.66 -15.88 -9.23
CA MET A 288 -10.14 -15.38 -10.52
C MET A 288 -10.35 -16.49 -11.56
N GLN A 289 -9.60 -17.60 -11.47
CA GLN A 289 -9.91 -18.79 -12.27
C GLN A 289 -11.30 -19.38 -11.95
N LYS A 290 -11.76 -19.33 -10.70
CA LYS A 290 -13.10 -19.80 -10.31
C LYS A 290 -14.17 -18.81 -10.74
N VAL A 291 -13.95 -17.51 -10.47
CA VAL A 291 -14.83 -16.43 -10.95
C VAL A 291 -15.07 -16.57 -12.46
N LEU A 292 -14.02 -16.71 -13.27
CA LEU A 292 -14.17 -16.91 -14.72
C LEU A 292 -14.84 -18.24 -15.10
N THR A 293 -14.66 -19.31 -14.34
CA THR A 293 -15.39 -20.58 -14.57
C THR A 293 -16.90 -20.43 -14.31
N ASP A 294 -17.27 -19.68 -13.28
CA ASP A 294 -18.66 -19.61 -12.80
C ASP A 294 -19.48 -18.51 -13.50
N ILE A 295 -18.84 -17.40 -13.91
CA ILE A 295 -19.50 -16.21 -14.50
C ILE A 295 -18.86 -15.68 -15.80
N GLY A 296 -17.71 -16.20 -16.22
CA GLY A 296 -16.83 -15.53 -17.20
C GLY A 296 -17.37 -15.37 -18.63
N GLU A 297 -18.36 -16.17 -19.03
CA GLU A 297 -19.02 -16.10 -20.34
C GLU A 297 -20.16 -15.06 -20.40
N LEU A 298 -20.47 -14.37 -19.29
CA LEU A 298 -21.55 -13.39 -19.25
C LEU A 298 -21.12 -12.04 -19.87
N PRO A 299 -21.97 -11.38 -20.68
CA PRO A 299 -21.59 -10.17 -21.43
C PRO A 299 -21.41 -8.92 -20.55
N ASN A 300 -21.78 -8.96 -19.27
CA ASN A 300 -21.63 -7.85 -18.32
C ASN A 300 -21.13 -8.35 -16.95
N LEU A 301 -20.37 -7.51 -16.25
CA LEU A 301 -19.91 -7.76 -14.89
C LEU A 301 -20.07 -6.50 -14.02
N VAL A 302 -20.77 -6.63 -12.89
CA VAL A 302 -20.77 -5.64 -11.82
C VAL A 302 -19.62 -5.95 -10.86
N VAL A 303 -18.65 -5.04 -10.76
CA VAL A 303 -17.55 -5.14 -9.77
C VAL A 303 -17.86 -4.20 -8.60
N ASP A 304 -18.11 -4.77 -7.42
CA ASP A 304 -18.40 -4.00 -6.21
C ASP A 304 -17.16 -3.86 -5.31
N LEU A 305 -16.84 -2.60 -5.00
CA LEU A 305 -15.74 -2.17 -4.14
C LEU A 305 -16.21 -1.25 -3.01
N ARG A 306 -17.53 -1.08 -2.79
CA ARG A 306 -18.09 -0.13 -1.81
C ARG A 306 -17.62 -0.37 -0.37
N GLY A 307 -17.36 -1.64 -0.01
CA GLY A 307 -16.80 -2.03 1.28
C GLY A 307 -15.26 -2.03 1.33
N ASN A 308 -14.56 -1.82 0.21
CA ASN A 308 -13.13 -2.12 0.09
C ASN A 308 -12.24 -1.05 0.76
N GLY A 309 -11.57 -1.44 1.85
CA GLY A 309 -10.64 -0.58 2.60
C GLY A 309 -9.24 -0.42 1.97
N GLY A 310 -9.01 -0.94 0.77
CA GLY A 310 -7.69 -0.97 0.12
C GLY A 310 -6.84 -2.17 0.52
N GLY A 311 -5.52 -2.02 0.45
CA GLY A 311 -4.54 -3.10 0.68
C GLY A 311 -3.25 -2.86 -0.08
N TYR A 312 -2.76 -3.87 -0.82
CA TYR A 312 -1.50 -3.82 -1.56
C TYR A 312 -1.70 -3.48 -3.05
N ASP A 313 -0.91 -2.56 -3.62
CA ASP A 313 -1.05 -2.15 -5.04
C ASP A 313 -1.04 -3.36 -5.99
N GLY A 314 -0.15 -4.34 -5.74
CA GLY A 314 0.04 -5.50 -6.59
C GLY A 314 -1.17 -6.45 -6.62
N VAL A 315 -1.88 -6.60 -5.49
CA VAL A 315 -3.10 -7.42 -5.41
C VAL A 315 -4.23 -6.75 -6.21
N ALA A 316 -4.41 -5.44 -6.05
CA ALA A 316 -5.40 -4.67 -6.81
C ALA A 316 -5.14 -4.71 -8.32
N LEU A 317 -3.88 -4.53 -8.73
CA LEU A 317 -3.46 -4.66 -10.13
C LEU A 317 -3.67 -6.09 -10.67
N ARG A 318 -3.48 -7.13 -9.84
CA ARG A 318 -3.69 -8.52 -10.27
C ARG A 318 -5.16 -8.82 -10.54
N PHE A 319 -6.07 -8.38 -9.67
CA PHE A 319 -7.51 -8.44 -9.94
C PHE A 319 -7.87 -7.71 -11.24
N ALA A 320 -7.40 -6.47 -11.40
CA ALA A 320 -7.66 -5.68 -12.61
C ALA A 320 -7.11 -6.33 -13.89
N ALA A 321 -5.96 -7.00 -13.84
CA ALA A 321 -5.37 -7.69 -14.99
C ALA A 321 -6.21 -8.87 -15.53
N TYR A 322 -7.12 -9.44 -14.73
CA TYR A 322 -8.10 -10.44 -15.20
C TYR A 322 -9.30 -9.81 -15.92
N LEU A 323 -9.45 -8.48 -15.87
CA LEU A 323 -10.55 -7.74 -16.48
C LEU A 323 -10.11 -6.90 -17.69
N MET A 324 -8.84 -7.00 -18.11
CA MET A 324 -8.25 -6.22 -19.20
C MET A 324 -8.00 -7.07 -20.45
N ASP A 325 -8.35 -6.52 -21.61
CA ASP A 325 -8.13 -7.09 -22.94
C ASP A 325 -6.64 -7.17 -23.33
N ARG A 326 -5.84 -6.21 -22.86
CA ARG A 326 -4.44 -6.02 -23.23
C ARG A 326 -3.73 -5.16 -22.20
N LYS A 327 -2.40 -5.13 -22.29
CA LYS A 327 -1.57 -4.29 -21.42
C LYS A 327 -1.79 -2.80 -21.63
N ARG A 328 -1.92 -2.05 -20.54
CA ARG A 328 -2.32 -0.63 -20.51
C ARG A 328 -1.57 0.10 -19.39
N LEU A 329 -1.14 1.34 -19.62
CA LEU A 329 -0.56 2.17 -18.56
C LEU A 329 -1.63 2.48 -17.51
N ALA A 330 -1.45 1.99 -16.29
CA ALA A 330 -2.38 2.16 -15.18
C ALA A 330 -2.19 3.52 -14.49
N PHE A 331 -0.95 3.78 -14.06
CA PHE A 331 -0.53 5.01 -13.40
C PHE A 331 0.99 5.11 -13.42
N THR A 332 1.50 6.27 -13.01
CA THR A 332 2.92 6.50 -12.75
C THR A 332 3.15 6.69 -11.25
N LYS A 333 4.32 6.29 -10.73
CA LYS A 333 4.69 6.43 -9.32
C LYS A 333 6.07 7.07 -9.18
N ALA A 334 6.16 8.04 -8.28
CA ALA A 334 7.40 8.69 -7.85
C ALA A 334 7.33 8.93 -6.34
N ALA A 335 8.49 8.99 -5.69
CA ALA A 335 8.61 9.33 -4.28
C ALA A 335 9.18 10.75 -4.13
N ARG A 336 8.85 11.45 -3.04
CA ARG A 336 9.50 12.73 -2.73
C ARG A 336 10.99 12.51 -2.44
N HIS A 337 11.84 13.38 -2.96
CA HIS A 337 13.28 13.33 -2.84
C HIS A 337 13.84 14.76 -2.79
N GLY A 338 14.06 15.28 -1.58
CA GLY A 338 14.43 16.67 -1.34
C GLY A 338 13.32 17.64 -1.76
N ASN A 339 13.67 18.62 -2.59
CA ASN A 339 12.75 19.65 -3.10
C ASN A 339 12.01 19.21 -4.40
N GLY A 340 12.10 17.93 -4.76
CA GLY A 340 11.44 17.38 -5.94
C GLY A 340 11.08 15.91 -5.74
N PHE A 341 11.06 15.15 -6.84
CA PHE A 341 10.64 13.76 -6.87
C PHE A 341 11.73 12.85 -7.49
N THR A 342 11.63 11.54 -7.24
CA THR A 342 12.40 10.53 -7.97
C THR A 342 12.04 10.50 -9.44
N GLY A 343 12.83 9.80 -10.25
CA GLY A 343 12.42 9.39 -11.59
C GLY A 343 11.05 8.69 -11.58
N VAL A 344 10.28 8.89 -12.65
CA VAL A 344 8.89 8.47 -12.76
C VAL A 344 8.83 7.04 -13.31
N ASN A 345 8.37 6.09 -12.50
CA ASN A 345 8.14 4.72 -12.95
C ASN A 345 6.71 4.59 -13.51
N GLY A 346 6.56 4.06 -14.72
CA GLY A 346 5.26 3.71 -15.30
C GLY A 346 4.85 2.28 -14.95
N HIS A 347 3.61 2.08 -14.53
CA HIS A 347 3.09 0.77 -14.15
C HIS A 347 2.00 0.33 -15.12
N LEU A 348 2.17 -0.88 -15.68
CA LEU A 348 1.25 -1.46 -16.65
C LEU A 348 0.35 -2.50 -15.98
N PHE A 349 -0.93 -2.52 -16.37
CA PHE A 349 -1.71 -3.76 -16.42
C PHE A 349 -1.11 -4.68 -17.51
#